data_AF-A0A946AZ03-F1
#
_entry.id   AF-A0A946AZ03-F1
#
_cell.length_a   1.000
_cell.length_b   1.000
_cell.length_c   1.000
_cell.angle_alpha   90.00
_cell.angle_beta   90.00
_cell.angle_gamma   90.00
#
_symmetry.space_group_name_H-M   'P 1'
#
loop_
_entity.id
_entity.type
_entity.pdbx_description
1 polymer ?
#
loop_
_entity_poly.entity_id
_entity_poly.type
_entity_poly.pdbx_seq_one_letter_code
_entity_poly.pdbx_strand_id
1 'polypeptide(L)'
;VRLGLYRRVAALETDLDLESFAAELVDRFGPLPQEVENLLEVMSVKQLCRRAHVAKLDVGPKGVVAGFHQDTFPNPAGLVQFLTQQMGTAKLRPDNKLVVQRGWDDRAVRAKGAKRLLQTLVEIAEA
;
A
#
# COMPACT_ATOMS: atom_id res chain seq x y z
N VAL A 1 11.77 19.71 16.45
CA VAL A 1 11.95 19.38 15.01
C VAL A 1 11.45 17.97 14.67
N ARG A 2 12.02 16.90 15.24
CA ARG A 2 11.69 15.50 14.89
C ARG A 2 10.18 15.15 14.99
N LEU A 3 9.53 15.49 16.11
CA LEU A 3 8.09 15.25 16.28
C LEU A 3 7.23 16.00 15.25
N GLY A 4 7.66 17.20 14.83
CA GLY A 4 7.00 17.96 13.77
C GLY A 4 7.10 17.28 12.41
N LEU A 5 8.26 16.71 12.08
CA LEU A 5 8.45 15.92 10.86
C LEU A 5 7.58 14.66 10.85
N TYR A 6 7.46 13.96 11.98
CA TYR A 6 6.55 12.81 12.09
C TYR A 6 5.08 13.17 11.88
N ARG A 7 4.62 14.32 12.41
CA ARG A 7 3.24 14.77 12.18
C ARG A 7 3.01 15.15 10.71
N ARG A 8 3.99 15.81 10.08
CA ARG A 8 3.92 16.17 8.65
C ARG A 8 3.84 14.92 7.77
N VAL A 9 4.75 13.97 7.95
CA VAL A 9 4.78 12.76 7.09
C VAL A 9 3.50 11.93 7.22
N ALA A 10 2.90 11.89 8.42
CA ALA A 10 1.65 11.17 8.65
C ALA A 10 0.40 11.82 8.03
N ALA A 11 0.51 13.11 7.66
CA ALA A 11 -0.56 13.91 7.07
C ALA A 11 -0.45 14.06 5.54
N LEU A 12 0.61 13.53 4.92
CA LEU A 12 0.76 13.55 3.46
C LEU A 12 -0.25 12.58 2.83
N GLU A 13 -0.85 12.97 1.71
CA GLU A 13 -1.95 12.21 1.08
C GLU A 13 -1.59 11.68 -0.30
N THR A 14 -0.60 12.27 -0.98
CA THR A 14 -0.19 11.88 -2.33
C THR A 14 1.28 11.45 -2.40
N ASP A 15 1.62 10.71 -3.46
CA ASP A 15 3.02 10.36 -3.76
C ASP A 15 3.86 11.62 -4.02
N LEU A 16 3.27 12.64 -4.67
CA LEU A 16 3.94 13.93 -4.92
C LEU A 16 4.29 14.67 -3.61
N ASP A 17 3.40 14.62 -2.62
CA ASP A 17 3.66 15.20 -1.29
C ASP A 17 4.84 14.51 -0.62
N LEU A 18 4.93 13.17 -0.73
CA LEU A 18 6.02 12.35 -0.20
C LEU A 18 7.35 12.65 -0.87
N GLU A 19 7.36 12.78 -2.20
CA GLU A 19 8.55 13.14 -2.97
C GLU A 19 9.05 14.55 -2.61
N SER A 20 8.13 15.52 -2.52
CA SER A 20 8.44 16.89 -2.14
C SER A 20 9.00 16.96 -0.72
N PHE A 21 8.42 16.19 0.22
CA PHE A 21 8.91 16.10 1.58
C PHE A 21 10.30 15.44 1.65
N ALA A 22 10.55 14.39 0.86
CA ALA A 22 11.86 13.76 0.79
C ALA A 22 12.93 14.72 0.27
N ALA A 23 12.63 15.48 -0.80
CA ALA A 23 13.53 16.50 -1.34
C ALA A 23 13.84 17.60 -0.31
N GLU A 24 12.83 18.07 0.45
CA GLU A 24 13.03 19.03 1.54
C GLU A 24 13.95 18.46 2.64
N LEU A 25 13.79 17.19 3.00
CA LEU A 25 14.67 16.55 3.98
C LEU A 25 16.11 16.50 3.50
N VAL A 26 16.34 16.20 2.21
CA VAL A 26 17.68 16.17 1.61
C VAL A 26 18.31 17.55 1.60
N ASP A 27 17.58 18.57 1.17
CA ASP A 27 18.06 19.96 1.12
C ASP A 27 18.45 20.47 2.52
N ARG A 28 17.66 20.14 3.54
CA ARG A 28 17.84 20.66 4.90
C ARG A 28 18.81 19.87 5.76
N PHE A 29 18.91 18.56 5.54
CA PHE A 29 19.60 17.65 6.47
C PHE A 29 20.63 16.75 5.77
N GLY A 30 20.76 16.83 4.44
CA GLY A 30 21.65 15.97 3.66
C GLY A 30 21.04 14.60 3.36
N PRO A 31 21.86 13.62 2.94
CA PRO A 31 21.40 12.30 2.51
C PRO A 31 20.49 11.61 3.53
N LEU A 32 19.43 10.97 3.04
CA LEU A 32 18.47 10.27 3.89
C LEU A 32 19.13 9.01 4.48
N PRO A 33 19.09 8.82 5.82
CA PRO A 33 19.44 7.54 6.41
C PRO A 33 18.46 6.44 5.95
N GLN A 34 18.90 5.18 5.93
CA GLN A 34 18.10 4.04 5.49
C GLN A 34 16.77 3.93 6.24
N GLU A 35 16.74 4.29 7.53
CA GLU A 35 15.56 4.28 8.36
C GLU A 35 14.51 5.30 7.89
N VAL A 36 14.96 6.44 7.37
CA VAL A 36 14.08 7.48 6.82
C VAL A 36 13.53 7.05 5.48
N GLU A 37 14.36 6.47 4.60
CA GLU A 37 13.89 5.88 3.35
C GLU A 37 12.80 4.81 3.59
N ASN A 38 13.05 3.91 4.53
CA ASN A 38 12.08 2.88 4.93
C ASN A 38 10.77 3.51 5.44
N LEU A 39 10.86 4.59 6.23
CA LEU A 39 9.68 5.30 6.71
C LEU A 39 8.86 5.89 5.56
N LEU A 40 9.51 6.53 4.58
CA LEU A 40 8.84 7.11 3.41
C LEU A 40 8.19 6.03 2.55
N GLU A 41 8.84 4.87 2.39
CA GLU A 41 8.27 3.72 1.67
C GLU A 41 6.99 3.21 2.37
N VAL A 42 7.03 3.05 3.70
CA VAL A 42 5.84 2.66 4.49
C VAL A 42 4.73 3.69 4.37
N MET A 43 5.05 4.99 4.30
CA MET A 43 4.06 6.05 4.10
C MET A 43 3.42 6.00 2.70
N SER A 44 4.19 5.74 1.64
CA SER A 44 3.65 5.54 0.29
C SER A 44 2.69 4.35 0.25
N VAL A 45 3.06 3.21 0.87
CA VAL A 45 2.17 2.04 0.98
C VAL A 45 0.90 2.39 1.77
N LYS A 46 1.02 3.12 2.88
CA LYS A 46 -0.12 3.52 3.71
C LYS A 46 -1.11 4.41 2.95
N GLN A 47 -0.64 5.33 2.12
CA GLN A 47 -1.50 6.17 1.29
C GLN A 47 -2.28 5.34 0.28
N LEU A 48 -1.62 4.40 -0.40
CA LEU A 48 -2.29 3.49 -1.32
C LEU A 48 -3.34 2.61 -0.61
N CYS A 49 -3.06 2.12 0.60
CA CYS A 49 -4.04 1.40 1.39
C CYS A 49 -5.30 2.26 1.64
N ARG A 50 -5.14 3.54 2.01
CA ARG A 50 -6.29 4.43 2.23
C ARG A 50 -7.13 4.59 0.97
N ARG A 51 -6.49 4.88 -0.18
CA ARG A 51 -7.17 5.04 -1.47
C ARG A 51 -7.85 3.75 -1.94
N ALA A 52 -7.22 2.60 -1.70
CA ALA A 52 -7.77 1.29 -2.00
C ALA A 52 -8.82 0.80 -0.97
N HIS A 53 -9.23 1.63 0.00
CA HIS A 53 -10.12 1.22 1.09
C HIS A 53 -9.63 0.01 1.90
N VAL A 54 -8.32 -0.15 2.04
CA VAL A 54 -7.68 -1.21 2.84
C VAL A 54 -7.38 -0.69 4.24
N ALA A 55 -8.02 -1.29 5.26
CA ALA A 55 -7.77 -0.98 6.67
C ALA A 55 -6.57 -1.75 7.24
N LYS A 56 -6.29 -2.94 6.71
CA LYS A 56 -5.16 -3.76 7.15
C LYS A 56 -4.51 -4.47 5.97
N LEU A 57 -3.18 -4.44 5.90
CA LEU A 57 -2.39 -5.15 4.91
C LEU A 57 -1.34 -6.00 5.61
N ASP A 58 -1.42 -7.33 5.45
CA ASP A 58 -0.45 -8.29 5.93
C ASP A 58 0.31 -8.86 4.73
N VAL A 59 1.62 -8.56 4.63
CA VAL A 59 2.49 -9.01 3.53
C VAL A 59 3.44 -10.10 4.04
N GLY A 60 3.51 -11.23 3.35
CA GLY A 60 4.40 -12.33 3.70
C GLY A 60 5.00 -13.03 2.48
N PRO A 61 5.86 -14.05 2.70
CA PRO A 61 6.51 -14.78 1.61
C PRO A 61 5.54 -15.49 0.65
N LYS A 62 4.35 -15.85 1.16
CA LYS A 62 3.31 -16.55 0.39
C LYS A 62 2.30 -15.61 -0.27
N GLY A 63 2.49 -14.28 -0.15
CA GLY A 63 1.64 -13.27 -0.78
C GLY A 63 1.10 -12.23 0.20
N VAL A 64 -0.11 -11.76 -0.03
CA VAL A 64 -0.76 -10.68 0.72
C VAL A 64 -2.14 -11.06 1.22
N VAL A 65 -2.50 -10.52 2.39
CA VAL A 65 -3.87 -10.43 2.87
C VAL A 65 -4.23 -8.96 3.07
N ALA A 66 -5.28 -8.50 2.38
CA ALA A 66 -5.84 -7.16 2.53
C ALA A 66 -7.23 -7.25 3.17
N GLY A 67 -7.42 -6.58 4.30
CA GLY A 67 -8.72 -6.39 4.93
C GLY A 67 -9.25 -4.99 4.60
N PHE A 68 -10.46 -4.93 4.09
CA PHE A 68 -11.08 -3.68 3.68
C PHE A 68 -11.62 -2.89 4.88
N HIS A 69 -11.70 -1.57 4.73
CA HIS A 69 -12.29 -0.70 5.74
C HIS A 69 -13.79 -0.94 5.84
N GLN A 70 -14.29 -1.17 7.06
CA GLN A 70 -15.69 -1.52 7.31
C GLN A 70 -16.17 -2.73 6.47
N ASP A 71 -15.24 -3.66 6.17
CA ASP A 71 -15.50 -4.86 5.37
C ASP A 71 -16.17 -4.59 4.01
N THR A 72 -15.98 -3.38 3.46
CA THR A 72 -16.63 -2.90 2.24
C THR A 72 -15.59 -2.38 1.25
N PHE A 73 -15.79 -2.67 -0.03
CA PHE A 73 -14.98 -2.15 -1.12
C PHE A 73 -15.86 -1.31 -2.07
N PRO A 74 -15.45 -0.09 -2.46
CA PRO A 74 -16.30 0.86 -3.19
C PRO A 74 -16.89 0.33 -4.49
N ASN A 75 -16.12 -0.46 -5.25
CA ASN A 75 -16.54 -1.04 -6.53
C ASN A 75 -16.51 -2.59 -6.46
N PRO A 76 -17.58 -3.23 -5.94
CA PRO A 76 -17.64 -4.69 -5.83
C PRO A 76 -17.59 -5.39 -7.20
N ALA A 77 -18.18 -4.80 -8.24
CA ALA A 77 -18.21 -5.40 -9.59
C ALA A 77 -16.79 -5.49 -10.18
N GLY A 78 -16.02 -4.40 -10.09
CA GLY A 78 -14.62 -4.37 -10.52
C GLY A 78 -13.75 -5.32 -9.69
N LEU A 79 -13.99 -5.44 -8.39
CA LEU A 79 -13.28 -6.41 -7.54
C LEU A 79 -13.56 -7.86 -7.98
N VAL A 80 -14.81 -8.21 -8.29
CA VAL A 80 -15.18 -9.53 -8.81
C VAL A 80 -14.52 -9.80 -10.16
N GLN A 81 -14.48 -8.81 -11.05
CA GLN A 81 -13.78 -8.93 -12.33
C GLN A 81 -12.28 -9.19 -12.12
N PHE A 82 -11.64 -8.46 -11.20
CA PHE A 82 -10.24 -8.67 -10.83
C PHE A 82 -10.00 -10.09 -10.31
N LEU A 83 -10.84 -10.58 -9.40
CA LEU A 83 -10.76 -11.95 -8.88
C LEU A 83 -10.89 -13.00 -9.99
N THR A 84 -11.76 -12.75 -10.96
CA THR A 84 -11.98 -13.63 -12.12
C THR A 84 -10.76 -13.64 -13.06
N GLN A 85 -10.11 -12.49 -13.27
CA GLN A 85 -8.87 -12.41 -14.06
C GLN A 85 -7.67 -13.06 -13.37
N GLN A 86 -7.66 -13.06 -12.03
CA GLN A 86 -6.59 -13.61 -11.20
C GLN A 86 -6.93 -15.01 -10.65
N MET A 87 -7.81 -15.75 -11.34
CA MET A 87 -8.24 -17.10 -10.97
C MET A 87 -7.08 -17.99 -10.52
N GLY A 88 -7.23 -18.61 -9.35
CA GLY A 88 -6.21 -19.47 -8.74
C GLY A 88 -5.16 -18.74 -7.90
N THR A 89 -4.99 -17.43 -8.06
CA THR A 89 -4.01 -16.64 -7.29
C THR A 89 -4.64 -15.61 -6.37
N ALA A 90 -5.85 -15.12 -6.65
CA ALA A 90 -6.59 -14.21 -5.77
C ALA A 90 -7.93 -14.82 -5.36
N LYS A 91 -8.33 -14.60 -4.10
CA LYS A 91 -9.64 -15.02 -3.58
C LYS A 91 -10.13 -14.07 -2.50
N LEU A 92 -11.45 -13.90 -2.44
CA LEU A 92 -12.12 -13.25 -1.31
C LEU A 92 -12.51 -14.31 -0.28
N ARG A 93 -12.10 -14.13 0.97
CA ARG A 93 -12.51 -15.00 2.08
C ARG A 93 -13.88 -14.58 2.63
N PRO A 94 -14.58 -15.47 3.38
CA PRO A 94 -15.86 -15.13 4.02
C PRO A 94 -15.80 -13.96 5.01
N ASP A 95 -14.61 -13.64 5.55
CA ASP A 95 -14.38 -12.48 6.42
C ASP A 95 -14.05 -11.20 5.63
N ASN A 96 -14.49 -11.09 4.37
CA ASN A 96 -14.26 -9.96 3.45
C ASN A 96 -12.79 -9.57 3.28
N LYS A 97 -11.87 -10.51 3.47
CA LYS A 97 -10.43 -10.31 3.22
C LYS A 97 -10.05 -10.81 1.85
N LEU A 98 -9.40 -9.96 1.08
CA LEU A 98 -8.74 -10.34 -0.16
C LEU A 98 -7.43 -11.04 0.16
N VAL A 99 -7.26 -12.25 -0.35
CA VAL A 99 -6.01 -13.01 -0.25
C VAL A 99 -5.44 -13.17 -1.65
N VAL A 100 -4.21 -12.73 -1.84
CA VAL A 100 -3.45 -12.93 -3.07
C VAL A 100 -2.23 -13.80 -2.76
N GLN A 101 -2.19 -14.99 -3.33
CA GLN A 101 -1.12 -15.96 -3.16
C GLN A 101 -0.10 -15.81 -4.28
N ARG A 102 1.13 -15.40 -3.92
CA ARG A 102 2.28 -15.32 -4.82
C ARG A 102 3.55 -15.63 -4.05
N GLY A 103 4.51 -16.32 -4.67
CA GLY A 103 5.82 -16.58 -4.08
C GLY A 103 6.67 -15.31 -4.09
N TRP A 104 6.77 -14.64 -2.95
CA TRP A 104 7.59 -13.44 -2.74
C TRP A 104 8.63 -13.69 -1.65
N ASP A 105 9.60 -14.56 -1.95
CA ASP A 105 10.62 -14.95 -0.98
C ASP A 105 11.59 -13.80 -0.66
N ASP A 106 11.89 -12.95 -1.65
CA ASP A 106 12.72 -11.77 -1.51
C ASP A 106 11.95 -10.56 -0.93
N ARG A 107 12.59 -9.82 -0.01
CA ARG A 107 11.96 -8.67 0.68
C ARG A 107 11.67 -7.50 -0.26
N ALA A 108 12.59 -7.18 -1.17
CA ALA A 108 12.40 -6.08 -2.12
C ALA A 108 11.30 -6.43 -3.14
N VAL A 109 11.21 -7.71 -3.52
CA VAL A 109 10.11 -8.21 -4.37
C VAL A 109 8.76 -8.13 -3.64
N ARG A 110 8.70 -8.45 -2.33
CA ARG A 110 7.47 -8.34 -1.53
C ARG A 110 6.90 -6.92 -1.52
N ALA A 111 7.72 -5.92 -1.21
CA ALA A 111 7.26 -4.54 -1.10
C ALA A 111 6.73 -4.02 -2.46
N LYS A 112 7.47 -4.28 -3.54
CA LYS A 112 7.05 -3.93 -4.90
C LYS A 112 5.76 -4.64 -5.33
N GLY A 113 5.65 -5.94 -5.02
CA GLY A 113 4.46 -6.73 -5.33
C GLY A 113 3.22 -6.24 -4.59
N ALA A 114 3.35 -5.93 -3.30
CA ALA A 114 2.28 -5.35 -2.50
C ALA A 114 1.87 -3.96 -3.02
N LYS A 115 2.84 -3.09 -3.34
CA LYS A 115 2.58 -1.75 -3.90
C LYS A 115 1.81 -1.84 -5.22
N ARG A 116 2.21 -2.74 -6.14
CA ARG A 116 1.53 -2.95 -7.41
C ARG A 116 0.11 -3.45 -7.25
N LEU A 117 -0.12 -4.39 -6.33
CA LEU A 117 -1.46 -4.86 -6.02
C LEU A 117 -2.35 -3.72 -5.48
N LEU A 118 -1.82 -2.91 -4.56
CA LEU A 118 -2.56 -1.76 -4.05
C LEU A 118 -2.90 -0.75 -5.14
N GLN A 119 -1.96 -0.44 -6.05
CA GLN A 119 -2.23 0.45 -7.19
C GLN A 119 -3.38 -0.06 -8.06
N THR A 120 -3.41 -1.36 -8.38
CA THR A 120 -4.56 -1.96 -9.09
C THR A 120 -5.86 -1.85 -8.29
N LEU A 121 -5.82 -2.07 -6.97
CA LEU A 121 -7.01 -1.91 -6.13
C LEU A 121 -7.49 -0.45 -6.05
N VAL A 122 -6.56 0.52 -6.05
CA VAL A 122 -6.89 1.95 -6.13
C VAL A 122 -7.62 2.25 -7.44
N GLU A 123 -7.09 1.79 -8.58
CA GLU A 123 -7.72 1.99 -9.90
C GLU A 123 -9.14 1.43 -9.93
N ILE A 124 -9.36 0.25 -9.32
CA ILE A 124 -10.69 -0.36 -9.26
C ILE A 124 -11.60 0.42 -8.30
N ALA A 125 -11.09 0.88 -7.16
CA ALA A 125 -11.88 1.62 -6.17
C ALA A 125 -12.32 3.01 -6.66
N GLU A 126 -11.50 3.66 -7.48
CA GLU A 126 -11.71 5.02 -8.01
C GLU A 126 -12.43 5.03 -9.37
N ALA A 127 -12.65 3.86 -9.99
CA ALA A 127 -13.41 3.69 -11.25
C ALA A 127 -14.91 3.51 -11.01
#